data_AF-A0A3B0C2A9-F1
#
_entry.id   AF-A0A3B0C2A9-F1
#
_cell.length_a   1.000
_cell.length_b   1.000
_cell.length_c   1.000
_cell.angle_alpha   90.00
_cell.angle_beta   90.00
_cell.angle_gamma   90.00
#
_symmetry.space_group_name_H-M   'P 1'
#
loop_
_entity.id
_entity.type
_entity.pdbx_description
1 polymer ?
#
loop_
_entity_poly.entity_id
_entity_poly.type
_entity_poly.pdbx_seq_one_letter_code
_entity_poly.pdbx_strand_id
1 'polypeptide(L)'
;MKVTAKEKQYIFEDRRPFASCHASSLVVLEKEDLLAVWFGGTKEGANDVAIWSSRRTRGEWSEPRKVAYKEGLPHWNPVLFRTKDGHLQLYYKVGHTIPHWSTMVATSLDGGASWSTPHPLVEGDVGGRGPVRSKPIYVSSGKLLAPASVETLQQWDAFVDISDDDGITWTRSANVPVDHRGFPGKGIIQPTLWESPEGVHMLLRSTAGAIYRSDSRDQGVTWSAAYRTTLPNNNSGIDLAQTESGVLALVYNPVGTDKGPRTPLVVRLSASNGETWDHELVLESEPGEYSYPAIIAEQNRLYITYTWNRVRIVCWSLTLET
;
A
#
# COMPACT_ATOMS: atom_id res chain seq x y z
N MET A 1 12.56 13.02 -15.84
CA MET A 1 12.73 13.35 -14.41
C MET A 1 13.93 12.61 -13.87
N LYS A 2 14.93 13.28 -13.29
CA LYS A 2 16.18 12.66 -12.83
C LYS A 2 16.24 12.62 -11.30
N VAL A 3 16.81 11.56 -10.73
CA VAL A 3 17.09 11.48 -9.29
C VAL A 3 18.41 12.20 -9.01
N THR A 4 18.39 13.22 -8.16
CA THR A 4 19.56 14.06 -7.82
C THR A 4 20.22 13.64 -6.51
N ALA A 5 19.46 13.08 -5.58
CA ALA A 5 19.96 12.51 -4.34
C ALA A 5 19.17 11.26 -3.94
N LYS A 6 19.83 10.34 -3.24
CA LYS A 6 19.21 9.12 -2.72
C LYS A 6 19.83 8.72 -1.39
N GLU A 7 19.00 8.24 -0.47
CA GLU A 7 19.40 7.73 0.83
C GLU A 7 18.63 6.46 1.13
N LYS A 8 19.33 5.42 1.61
CA LYS A 8 18.76 4.14 2.03
C LYS A 8 19.05 3.93 3.51
N GLN A 9 18.04 3.55 4.28
CA GLN A 9 18.16 3.24 5.70
C GLN A 9 17.40 1.97 6.05
N TYR A 10 17.94 1.15 6.94
CA TYR A 10 17.11 0.21 7.69
C TYR A 10 16.35 0.98 8.77
N ILE A 11 15.04 0.73 8.92
CA ILE A 11 14.22 1.42 9.94
C ILE A 11 14.60 0.98 11.36
N PHE A 12 15.11 -0.24 11.50
CA PHE A 12 15.58 -0.83 12.76
C PHE A 12 16.63 -1.90 12.48
N GLU A 13 17.44 -2.21 13.48
CA GLU A 13 18.51 -3.20 13.41
C GLU A 13 18.11 -4.53 14.06
N ASP A 14 19.08 -5.36 14.47
CA ASP A 14 18.82 -6.69 15.06
C ASP A 14 18.11 -6.65 16.42
N ARG A 15 18.21 -5.54 17.15
CA ARG A 15 17.49 -5.36 18.41
C ARG A 15 16.02 -5.06 18.11
N ARG A 16 15.23 -6.11 17.93
CA ARG A 16 13.80 -6.00 17.58
C ARG A 16 12.94 -7.05 18.29
N PRO A 17 11.67 -6.73 18.61
CA PRO A 17 10.78 -7.59 19.39
C PRO A 17 10.01 -8.63 18.56
N PHE A 18 10.40 -8.88 17.30
CA PHE A 18 9.75 -9.80 16.38
C PHE A 18 10.77 -10.53 15.50
N ALA A 19 10.49 -11.78 15.14
CA ALA A 19 11.35 -12.57 14.25
C ALA A 19 11.13 -12.19 12.78
N SER A 20 9.86 -11.98 12.40
CA SER A 20 9.45 -11.60 11.06
C SER A 20 8.63 -10.30 11.04
N CYS A 21 8.81 -9.50 10.01
CA CYS A 21 8.05 -8.29 9.72
C CYS A 21 7.68 -8.21 8.24
N HIS A 22 6.55 -7.56 7.93
CA HIS A 22 6.10 -7.42 6.54
C HIS A 22 5.06 -6.30 6.36
N ALA A 23 4.78 -6.00 5.08
CA ALA A 23 3.76 -5.07 4.61
C ALA A 23 3.84 -3.69 5.27
N SER A 24 4.89 -2.94 4.92
CA SER A 24 5.07 -1.60 5.45
C SER A 24 4.15 -0.57 4.78
N SER A 25 3.88 0.50 5.51
CA SER A 25 3.24 1.72 5.03
C SER A 25 3.92 2.93 5.70
N LEU A 26 3.82 4.11 5.09
CA LEU A 26 4.47 5.33 5.59
C LEU A 26 3.66 6.60 5.27
N VAL A 27 3.87 7.65 6.07
CA VAL A 27 3.40 9.03 5.83
C VAL A 27 4.50 10.03 6.14
N VAL A 28 4.44 11.20 5.49
CA VAL A 28 5.25 12.37 5.85
C VAL A 28 4.53 13.16 6.95
N LEU A 29 5.27 13.47 8.01
CA LEU A 29 4.88 14.35 9.10
C LEU A 29 5.45 15.76 8.88
N GLU A 30 5.21 16.67 9.82
CA GLU A 30 5.83 18.00 9.78
C GLU A 30 7.37 17.92 9.74
N LYS A 31 8.01 18.92 9.14
CA LYS A 31 9.48 19.05 9.07
C LYS A 31 10.18 17.88 8.36
N GLU A 32 9.50 17.25 7.41
CA GLU A 32 9.98 16.06 6.68
C GLU A 32 10.26 14.84 7.57
N ASP A 33 9.77 14.82 8.82
CA ASP A 33 9.77 13.62 9.65
C ASP A 33 8.92 12.53 8.97
N LEU A 34 9.20 11.27 9.24
CA LEU A 34 8.43 10.14 8.70
C LEU A 34 7.83 9.31 9.82
N LEU A 35 6.65 8.75 9.58
CA LEU A 35 6.12 7.65 10.37
C LEU A 35 5.96 6.44 9.47
N ALA A 36 6.52 5.31 9.88
CA ALA A 36 6.34 4.03 9.20
C ALA A 36 5.66 3.02 10.13
N VAL A 37 4.83 2.15 9.56
CA VAL A 37 4.21 1.00 10.22
C VAL A 37 4.44 -0.27 9.43
N TRP A 38 4.37 -1.42 10.10
CA TRP A 38 4.40 -2.77 9.51
C TRP A 38 3.77 -3.75 10.48
N PHE A 39 3.36 -4.93 10.01
CA PHE A 39 3.01 -6.01 10.93
C PHE A 39 4.24 -6.86 11.26
N GLY A 40 4.32 -7.39 12.48
CA GLY A 40 5.44 -8.21 12.91
C GLY A 40 5.13 -9.09 14.11
N GLY A 41 5.77 -10.27 14.15
CA GLY A 41 5.60 -11.30 15.17
C GLY A 41 6.53 -12.50 14.91
N THR A 42 6.16 -13.68 15.39
CA THR A 42 6.93 -14.91 15.18
C THR A 42 6.99 -15.29 13.70
N LYS A 43 5.84 -15.28 13.02
CA LYS A 43 5.70 -15.47 11.57
C LYS A 43 4.38 -14.88 11.10
N GLU A 44 4.21 -14.74 9.79
CA GLU A 44 2.94 -14.31 9.21
C GLU A 44 1.76 -15.14 9.72
N GLY A 45 0.72 -14.45 10.20
CA GLY A 45 -0.49 -15.06 10.75
C GLY A 45 -0.38 -15.73 12.10
N ALA A 46 0.78 -15.66 12.77
CA ALA A 46 0.90 -16.14 14.14
C ALA A 46 0.09 -15.25 15.11
N ASN A 47 -0.37 -15.87 16.20
CA ASN A 47 -1.23 -15.22 17.20
C ASN A 47 -0.59 -14.02 17.93
N ASP A 48 0.72 -13.85 17.79
CA ASP A 48 1.49 -12.75 18.37
C ASP A 48 1.72 -11.59 17.40
N VAL A 49 1.24 -11.69 16.15
CA VAL A 49 1.44 -10.63 15.15
C VAL A 49 0.68 -9.38 15.54
N ALA A 50 1.44 -8.30 15.71
CA ALA A 50 0.98 -6.97 16.05
C ALA A 50 1.34 -5.96 14.94
N ILE A 51 0.77 -4.77 15.00
CA ILE A 51 1.25 -3.63 14.22
C ILE A 51 2.30 -2.89 15.02
N TRP A 52 3.45 -2.67 14.39
CA TRP A 52 4.59 -1.94 14.92
C TRP A 52 4.77 -0.65 14.14
N SER A 53 5.37 0.35 14.79
CA SER A 53 5.73 1.61 14.14
C SER A 53 7.11 2.08 14.57
N SER A 54 7.73 2.91 13.73
CA SER A 54 8.90 3.70 14.07
C SER A 54 8.76 5.09 13.44
N ARG A 55 9.28 6.10 14.12
CA ARG A 55 9.28 7.49 13.67
C ARG A 55 10.70 7.89 13.29
N ARG A 56 10.87 8.49 12.12
CA ARG A 56 12.09 9.16 11.72
C ARG A 56 12.01 10.63 12.11
N THR A 57 12.93 11.09 12.94
CA THR A 57 13.04 12.50 13.30
C THR A 57 14.45 12.99 13.04
N ARG A 58 14.58 14.07 12.26
CA ARG A 58 15.90 14.64 11.85
C ARG A 58 16.85 13.59 11.27
N GLY A 59 16.32 12.66 10.47
CA GLY A 59 17.11 11.64 9.81
C GLY A 59 17.24 10.31 10.57
N GLU A 60 16.95 10.26 11.87
CA GLU A 60 17.16 9.08 12.71
C GLU A 60 15.84 8.37 13.05
N TRP A 61 15.83 7.04 12.95
CA TRP A 61 14.67 6.21 13.28
C TRP A 61 14.64 5.83 14.76
N SER A 62 13.46 5.91 15.37
CA SER A 62 13.24 5.41 16.73
C SER A 62 13.23 3.88 16.77
N GLU A 63 13.43 3.31 17.96
CA GLU A 63 13.17 1.88 18.18
C GLU A 63 11.71 1.51 17.83
N PRO A 64 11.46 0.28 17.34
CA PRO A 64 10.10 -0.20 17.08
C PRO A 64 9.19 -0.15 18.31
N ARG A 65 8.02 0.48 18.18
CA ARG A 65 6.96 0.49 19.19
C ARG A 65 5.73 -0.27 18.70
N LYS A 66 5.09 -1.03 19.60
CA LYS A 66 3.83 -1.73 19.30
C LYS A 66 2.68 -0.73 19.37
N VAL A 67 1.87 -0.61 18.32
CA VAL A 67 0.79 0.39 18.22
C VAL A 67 -0.62 -0.22 18.13
N ALA A 68 -0.74 -1.46 17.65
CA ALA A 68 -2.01 -2.20 17.69
C ALA A 68 -1.76 -3.68 17.93
N TYR A 69 -2.48 -4.26 18.89
CA TYR A 69 -2.34 -5.66 19.28
C TYR A 69 -3.57 -6.15 20.04
N LYS A 70 -3.90 -7.42 19.85
CA LYS A 70 -4.86 -8.15 20.67
C LYS A 70 -4.34 -9.58 20.84
N GLU A 71 -4.32 -10.04 22.09
CA GLU A 71 -3.81 -11.37 22.40
C GLU A 71 -4.57 -12.45 21.63
N GLY A 72 -3.82 -13.39 21.06
CA GLY A 72 -4.39 -14.48 20.28
C GLY A 72 -4.81 -14.12 18.85
N LEU A 73 -4.84 -12.83 18.46
CA LEU A 73 -5.45 -12.39 17.21
C LEU A 73 -4.42 -11.72 16.28
N PRO A 74 -4.04 -12.35 15.16
CA PRO A 74 -3.06 -11.77 14.23
C PRO A 74 -3.57 -10.50 13.55
N HIS A 75 -2.67 -9.52 13.43
CA HIS A 75 -2.88 -8.25 12.72
C HIS A 75 -2.15 -8.24 11.37
N TRP A 76 -2.67 -7.51 10.37
CA TRP A 76 -2.13 -7.55 9.01
C TRP A 76 -2.26 -6.23 8.26
N ASN A 77 -1.48 -6.11 7.19
CA ASN A 77 -1.57 -5.08 6.14
C ASN A 77 -1.88 -3.66 6.67
N PRO A 78 -1.06 -3.11 7.58
CA PRO A 78 -1.30 -1.77 8.08
C PRO A 78 -1.15 -0.73 6.96
N VAL A 79 -2.03 0.26 6.96
CA VAL A 79 -2.01 1.39 6.03
C VAL A 79 -2.13 2.67 6.84
N LEU A 80 -1.15 3.55 6.69
CA LEU A 80 -1.23 4.91 7.20
C LEU A 80 -1.82 5.83 6.15
N PHE A 81 -2.63 6.77 6.61
CA PHE A 81 -3.18 7.84 5.80
C PHE A 81 -3.21 9.13 6.60
N ARG A 82 -2.87 10.25 5.98
CA ARG A 82 -2.96 11.57 6.58
C ARG A 82 -4.18 12.29 6.00
N THR A 83 -5.13 12.65 6.85
CA THR A 83 -6.35 13.36 6.47
C THR A 83 -6.06 14.83 6.21
N LYS A 84 -7.00 15.55 5.57
CA LYS A 84 -6.86 16.98 5.22
C LYS A 84 -6.64 17.88 6.44
N ASP A 85 -7.21 17.53 7.58
CA ASP A 85 -7.05 18.22 8.86
C ASP A 85 -5.72 17.88 9.56
N GLY A 86 -4.90 17.00 8.97
CA GLY A 86 -3.57 16.64 9.46
C GLY A 86 -3.56 15.49 10.47
N HIS A 87 -4.72 14.92 10.82
CA HIS A 87 -4.78 13.71 11.64
C HIS A 87 -4.25 12.49 10.86
N LEU A 88 -3.84 11.46 11.60
CA LEU A 88 -3.42 10.20 11.01
C LEU A 88 -4.46 9.12 11.26
N GLN A 89 -4.79 8.38 10.21
CA GLN A 89 -5.57 7.15 10.28
C GLN A 89 -4.64 5.95 10.11
N LEU A 90 -4.77 4.97 11.00
CA LEU A 90 -4.13 3.65 10.89
C LEU A 90 -5.20 2.61 10.64
N TYR A 91 -5.26 2.13 9.40
CA TYR A 91 -6.09 1.00 9.03
C TYR A 91 -5.28 -0.28 9.13
N TYR A 92 -5.89 -1.38 9.58
CA TYR A 92 -5.25 -2.69 9.62
C TYR A 92 -6.29 -3.80 9.64
N LYS A 93 -5.88 -5.01 9.27
CA LYS A 93 -6.76 -6.19 9.33
C LYS A 93 -6.54 -6.96 10.61
N VAL A 94 -7.59 -7.60 11.11
CA VAL A 94 -7.51 -8.56 12.23
C VAL A 94 -8.27 -9.84 11.88
N GLY A 95 -7.69 -10.99 12.19
CA GLY A 95 -8.34 -12.29 11.94
C GLY A 95 -7.37 -13.39 11.55
N HIS A 96 -7.71 -14.63 11.91
CA HIS A 96 -6.83 -15.80 11.71
C HIS A 96 -6.67 -16.23 10.26
N THR A 97 -7.62 -15.89 9.40
CA THR A 97 -7.61 -16.28 7.99
C THR A 97 -7.99 -15.10 7.12
N ILE A 98 -7.32 -14.98 5.97
CA ILE A 98 -7.53 -13.90 5.00
C ILE A 98 -9.02 -13.75 4.61
N PRO A 99 -9.79 -14.81 4.32
CA PRO A 99 -11.20 -14.64 3.91
C PRO A 99 -12.13 -14.15 5.01
N HIS A 100 -11.72 -14.20 6.29
CA HIS A 100 -12.57 -13.89 7.44
C HIS A 100 -12.00 -12.78 8.33
N TRP A 101 -10.99 -12.05 7.86
CA TRP A 101 -10.52 -10.88 8.59
C TRP A 101 -11.55 -9.74 8.55
N SER A 102 -11.41 -8.81 9.48
CA SER A 102 -12.14 -7.54 9.47
C SER A 102 -11.15 -6.38 9.47
N THR A 103 -11.62 -5.21 9.04
CA THR A 103 -10.82 -3.99 8.97
C THR A 103 -11.07 -3.13 10.19
N MET A 104 -10.00 -2.81 10.91
CA MET A 104 -10.00 -1.92 12.06
C MET A 104 -9.34 -0.60 11.68
N VAL A 105 -9.79 0.48 12.31
CA VAL A 105 -9.21 1.81 12.17
C VAL A 105 -8.96 2.43 13.54
N ALA A 106 -7.85 3.15 13.66
CA ALA A 106 -7.53 3.99 14.81
C ALA A 106 -7.03 5.35 14.35
N THR A 107 -7.37 6.41 15.09
CA THR A 107 -6.98 7.79 14.78
C THR A 107 -5.88 8.27 15.70
N SER A 108 -4.94 9.04 15.17
CA SER A 108 -3.97 9.81 15.96
C SER A 108 -4.10 11.29 15.67
N LEU A 109 -4.19 12.09 16.74
CA LEU A 109 -4.26 13.55 16.69
C LEU A 109 -2.90 14.23 16.98
N ASP A 110 -1.87 13.44 17.28
CA ASP A 110 -0.57 13.90 17.78
C ASP A 110 0.62 13.39 16.93
N GLY A 111 0.39 13.20 15.64
CA GLY A 111 1.43 12.75 14.71
C GLY A 111 1.90 11.31 14.96
N GLY A 112 1.00 10.45 15.44
CA GLY A 112 1.21 9.04 15.68
C GLY A 112 1.79 8.70 17.04
N ALA A 113 1.95 9.68 17.96
CA ALA A 113 2.51 9.43 19.28
C ALA A 113 1.56 8.60 20.17
N SER A 114 0.25 8.82 20.04
CA SER A 114 -0.82 8.02 20.61
C SER A 114 -1.91 7.72 19.57
N TRP A 115 -2.71 6.69 19.85
CA TRP A 115 -3.79 6.23 18.98
C TRP A 115 -5.07 6.06 19.80
N SER A 116 -6.22 6.37 19.20
CA SER A 116 -7.53 6.11 19.77
C SER A 116 -7.77 4.61 19.97
N THR A 117 -8.78 4.26 20.77
CA THR A 117 -9.32 2.89 20.77
C THR A 117 -9.74 2.52 19.35
N PRO A 118 -9.27 1.39 18.80
CA PRO A 118 -9.66 0.99 17.45
C PRO A 118 -11.12 0.56 17.37
N HIS A 119 -11.77 0.86 16.25
CA HIS A 119 -13.12 0.39 15.94
C HIS A 119 -13.17 -0.22 14.53
N PRO A 120 -14.18 -1.06 14.22
CA PRO A 120 -14.37 -1.54 12.85
C PRO A 120 -14.51 -0.36 11.90
N LEU A 121 -13.93 -0.48 10.71
CA LEU A 121 -14.11 0.51 9.65
C LEU A 121 -15.58 0.57 9.20
N VAL A 122 -16.17 -0.62 9.02
CA VAL A 122 -17.60 -0.80 8.76
C VAL A 122 -18.09 -1.90 9.68
N GLU A 123 -19.16 -1.63 10.41
CA GLU A 123 -19.74 -2.59 11.35
C GLU A 123 -20.20 -3.86 10.61
N GLY A 124 -19.86 -5.03 11.16
CA GLY A 124 -20.15 -6.31 10.52
C GLY A 124 -19.28 -6.69 9.32
N ASP A 125 -18.16 -6.00 9.06
CA ASP A 125 -17.19 -6.37 8.00
C ASP A 125 -16.68 -7.81 8.15
N VAL A 126 -16.72 -8.57 7.05
CA VAL A 126 -16.08 -9.88 6.88
C VAL A 126 -15.45 -9.94 5.49
N GLY A 127 -14.19 -10.40 5.42
CA GLY A 127 -13.44 -10.50 4.16
C GLY A 127 -12.66 -9.23 3.82
N GLY A 128 -12.92 -8.14 4.55
CA GLY A 128 -12.08 -6.95 4.63
C GLY A 128 -12.50 -5.84 3.67
N ARG A 129 -12.89 -4.70 4.23
CA ARG A 129 -13.09 -3.39 3.55
C ARG A 129 -11.78 -2.60 3.33
N GLY A 130 -11.78 -1.59 2.48
CA GLY A 130 -10.59 -0.80 2.13
C GLY A 130 -10.21 0.20 3.22
N PRO A 131 -8.93 0.59 3.34
CA PRO A 131 -7.85 0.21 2.43
C PRO A 131 -7.27 -1.16 2.76
N VAL A 132 -6.83 -1.90 1.73
CA VAL A 132 -5.93 -3.04 1.91
C VAL A 132 -4.64 -2.84 1.13
N ARG A 133 -3.57 -2.76 1.93
CA ARG A 133 -2.18 -2.47 1.61
C ARG A 133 -1.91 -1.09 1.00
N SER A 134 -2.61 -0.65 -0.04
CA SER A 134 -2.35 0.65 -0.67
C SER A 134 -3.12 1.78 0.04
N LYS A 135 -2.52 2.96 0.12
CA LYS A 135 -3.12 4.14 0.77
C LYS A 135 -4.38 4.62 0.03
N PRO A 136 -5.38 5.18 0.75
CA PRO A 136 -6.46 5.92 0.14
C PRO A 136 -5.97 7.14 -0.65
N ILE A 137 -6.83 7.67 -1.54
CA ILE A 137 -6.62 8.97 -2.19
C ILE A 137 -7.84 9.86 -2.00
N TYR A 138 -7.60 11.16 -1.84
CA TYR A 138 -8.64 12.15 -2.09
C TYR A 138 -8.74 12.40 -3.58
N VAL A 139 -9.96 12.41 -4.11
CA VAL A 139 -10.23 12.86 -5.48
C VAL A 139 -10.73 14.31 -5.49
N SER A 140 -10.71 14.94 -6.65
CA SER A 140 -11.02 16.35 -6.89
C SER A 140 -12.40 16.79 -6.37
N SER A 141 -13.36 15.87 -6.31
CA SER A 141 -14.69 16.10 -5.73
C SER A 141 -14.70 16.20 -4.20
N GLY A 142 -13.60 15.87 -3.54
CA GLY A 142 -13.47 15.82 -2.09
C GLY A 142 -13.66 14.43 -1.49
N LYS A 143 -14.22 13.47 -2.24
CA LYS A 143 -14.40 12.08 -1.79
C LYS A 143 -13.07 11.42 -1.45
N LEU A 144 -13.12 10.48 -0.51
CA LEU A 144 -12.01 9.62 -0.14
C LEU A 144 -12.23 8.22 -0.71
N LEU A 145 -11.25 7.73 -1.47
CA LEU A 145 -11.29 6.41 -2.12
C LEU A 145 -10.26 5.48 -1.48
N ALA A 146 -10.72 4.41 -0.86
CA ALA A 146 -9.90 3.40 -0.20
C ALA A 146 -9.89 2.08 -1.00
N PRO A 147 -8.78 1.73 -1.67
CA PRO A 147 -8.72 0.52 -2.50
C PRO A 147 -8.75 -0.77 -1.68
N ALA A 148 -9.49 -1.78 -2.14
CA ALA A 148 -9.58 -3.08 -1.50
C ALA A 148 -9.74 -4.25 -2.47
N SER A 149 -9.71 -5.47 -1.91
CA SER A 149 -10.00 -6.69 -2.63
C SER A 149 -10.62 -7.75 -1.72
N VAL A 150 -11.52 -8.56 -2.29
CA VAL A 150 -11.99 -9.80 -1.68
C VAL A 150 -11.00 -10.90 -2.04
N GLU A 151 -10.43 -11.55 -1.03
CA GLU A 151 -9.35 -12.53 -1.18
C GLU A 151 -9.81 -13.93 -0.73
N THR A 152 -10.55 -14.63 -1.58
CA THR A 152 -10.96 -16.01 -1.27
C THR A 152 -9.90 -17.04 -1.66
N LEU A 153 -10.15 -18.31 -1.31
CA LEU A 153 -9.27 -19.41 -1.70
C LEU A 153 -9.24 -19.63 -3.22
N GLN A 154 -10.35 -19.37 -3.91
CA GLN A 154 -10.51 -19.65 -5.34
C GLN A 154 -10.47 -18.41 -6.23
N GLN A 155 -10.99 -17.28 -5.73
CA GLN A 155 -11.26 -16.09 -6.53
C GLN A 155 -10.91 -14.80 -5.81
N TRP A 156 -10.35 -13.87 -6.58
CA TRP A 156 -9.86 -12.57 -6.16
C TRP A 156 -10.52 -11.46 -6.98
N ASP A 157 -11.19 -10.55 -6.28
CA ASP A 157 -11.88 -9.42 -6.91
C ASP A 157 -11.52 -8.10 -6.23
N ALA A 158 -11.10 -7.12 -7.01
CA ALA A 158 -10.80 -5.78 -6.54
C ALA A 158 -12.07 -4.90 -6.49
N PHE A 159 -12.08 -3.94 -5.58
CA PHE A 159 -13.12 -2.92 -5.44
C PHE A 159 -12.55 -1.68 -4.73
N VAL A 160 -13.36 -0.63 -4.59
CA VAL A 160 -13.00 0.58 -3.85
C VAL A 160 -14.11 0.89 -2.84
N ASP A 161 -13.71 1.24 -1.62
CA ASP A 161 -14.59 1.88 -0.66
C ASP A 161 -14.54 3.39 -0.81
N ILE A 162 -15.72 4.01 -0.80
CA ILE A 162 -15.93 5.42 -1.11
C ILE A 162 -16.53 6.08 0.13
N SER A 163 -15.89 7.15 0.60
CA SER A 163 -16.40 7.99 1.68
C SER A 163 -16.61 9.41 1.19
N ASP A 164 -17.73 9.99 1.60
CA ASP A 164 -18.15 11.37 1.36
C ASP A 164 -17.94 12.28 2.58
N ASP A 165 -17.48 11.72 3.70
CA ASP A 165 -17.44 12.34 5.02
C ASP A 165 -16.10 12.08 5.72
N ASP A 166 -15.00 12.16 4.97
CA ASP A 166 -13.62 12.03 5.46
C ASP A 166 -13.34 10.71 6.23
N GLY A 167 -13.97 9.63 5.77
CA GLY A 167 -13.73 8.28 6.27
C GLY A 167 -14.59 7.87 7.46
N ILE A 168 -15.62 8.65 7.80
CA ILE A 168 -16.59 8.30 8.85
C ILE A 168 -17.51 7.16 8.38
N THR A 169 -18.06 7.26 7.17
CA THR A 169 -18.89 6.23 6.54
C THR A 169 -18.38 5.83 5.17
N TRP A 170 -18.64 4.57 4.78
CA TRP A 170 -18.05 3.97 3.57
C TRP A 170 -19.08 3.18 2.77
N THR A 171 -19.24 3.56 1.50
CA THR A 171 -20.01 2.81 0.50
C THR A 171 -19.07 2.02 -0.40
N ARG A 172 -19.33 0.72 -0.54
CA ARG A 172 -18.53 -0.16 -1.40
C ARG A 172 -18.93 -0.01 -2.86
N SER A 173 -17.96 0.14 -3.77
CA SER A 173 -18.17 0.09 -5.21
C SER A 173 -18.58 -1.30 -5.69
N ALA A 174 -19.01 -1.39 -6.95
CA ALA A 174 -19.03 -2.67 -7.65
C ALA A 174 -17.61 -3.27 -7.74
N ASN A 175 -17.52 -4.60 -7.90
CA ASN A 175 -16.24 -5.22 -8.21
C ASN A 175 -15.75 -4.75 -9.58
N VAL A 176 -14.44 -4.60 -9.72
CA VAL A 176 -13.80 -4.37 -11.01
C VAL A 176 -14.09 -5.57 -11.92
N PRO A 177 -14.72 -5.38 -13.10
CA PRO A 177 -15.07 -6.51 -13.96
C PRO A 177 -13.83 -7.26 -14.47
N VAL A 178 -13.84 -8.59 -14.35
CA VAL A 178 -12.79 -9.49 -14.86
C VAL A 178 -13.43 -10.83 -15.28
N ASP A 179 -13.01 -11.40 -16.43
CA ASP A 179 -13.49 -12.71 -16.86
C ASP A 179 -12.67 -13.84 -16.22
N HIS A 180 -13.12 -14.28 -15.04
CA HIS A 180 -12.45 -15.34 -14.27
C HIS A 180 -12.33 -16.68 -15.01
N ARG A 181 -13.17 -16.97 -16.01
CA ARG A 181 -13.09 -18.24 -16.74
C ARG A 181 -11.84 -18.33 -17.61
N GLY A 182 -11.39 -17.20 -18.16
CA GLY A 182 -10.19 -17.10 -18.97
C GLY A 182 -8.97 -16.54 -18.22
N PHE A 183 -9.11 -16.17 -16.95
CA PHE A 183 -8.05 -15.52 -16.20
C PHE A 183 -7.09 -16.52 -15.56
N PRO A 184 -5.76 -16.41 -15.76
CA PRO A 184 -4.81 -17.27 -15.09
C PRO A 184 -4.85 -17.09 -13.57
N GLY A 185 -5.09 -18.16 -12.83
CA GLY A 185 -5.05 -18.15 -11.36
C GLY A 185 -6.33 -17.60 -10.74
N LYS A 186 -6.19 -16.72 -9.74
CA LYS A 186 -7.31 -16.28 -8.88
C LYS A 186 -7.95 -14.97 -9.32
N GLY A 187 -7.25 -14.13 -10.09
CA GLY A 187 -7.75 -12.83 -10.51
C GLY A 187 -6.82 -11.67 -10.14
N ILE A 188 -7.45 -10.56 -9.74
CA ILE A 188 -6.82 -9.26 -9.48
C ILE A 188 -7.08 -8.79 -8.05
N ILE A 189 -6.08 -8.20 -7.39
CA ILE A 189 -6.17 -7.74 -5.99
C ILE A 189 -5.36 -6.47 -5.74
N GLN A 190 -5.56 -5.91 -4.54
CA GLN A 190 -4.71 -4.90 -3.92
C GLN A 190 -4.39 -3.72 -4.85
N PRO A 191 -5.42 -2.98 -5.31
CA PRO A 191 -5.21 -1.88 -6.22
C PRO A 191 -4.45 -0.73 -5.58
N THR A 192 -3.75 0.05 -6.39
CA THR A 192 -3.27 1.40 -6.06
C THR A 192 -3.95 2.40 -6.99
N LEU A 193 -4.31 3.58 -6.47
CA LEU A 193 -5.16 4.54 -7.17
C LEU A 193 -4.39 5.84 -7.50
N TRP A 194 -4.84 6.56 -8.53
CA TRP A 194 -4.55 7.97 -8.78
C TRP A 194 -5.70 8.62 -9.56
N GLU A 195 -5.74 9.95 -9.61
CA GLU A 195 -6.70 10.71 -10.40
C GLU A 195 -5.99 11.48 -11.53
N SER A 196 -6.68 11.64 -12.65
CA SER A 196 -6.32 12.54 -13.74
C SER A 196 -7.57 13.30 -14.22
N PRO A 197 -7.44 14.24 -15.16
CA PRO A 197 -8.60 14.89 -15.78
C PRO A 197 -9.59 13.92 -16.45
N GLU A 198 -9.15 12.71 -16.80
CA GLU A 198 -10.01 11.69 -17.44
C GLU A 198 -10.81 10.87 -16.43
N GLY A 199 -10.48 10.94 -15.13
CA GLY A 199 -11.13 10.22 -14.05
C GLY A 199 -10.15 9.57 -13.08
N VAL A 200 -10.63 8.53 -12.40
CA VAL A 200 -9.85 7.77 -11.42
C VAL A 200 -9.33 6.51 -12.09
N HIS A 201 -8.09 6.17 -11.82
CA HIS A 201 -7.42 5.03 -12.41
C HIS A 201 -6.88 4.12 -11.31
N MET A 202 -6.70 2.85 -11.64
CA MET A 202 -6.05 1.90 -10.75
C MET A 202 -5.06 0.98 -11.46
N LEU A 203 -4.00 0.63 -10.76
CA LEU A 203 -3.15 -0.51 -11.11
C LEU A 203 -3.37 -1.63 -10.10
N LEU A 204 -3.40 -2.86 -10.59
CA LEU A 204 -3.79 -4.06 -9.86
C LEU A 204 -2.70 -5.12 -9.95
N ARG A 205 -2.40 -5.72 -8.79
CA ARG A 205 -1.64 -6.98 -8.72
C ARG A 205 -2.51 -8.11 -9.29
N SER A 206 -1.90 -9.06 -10.00
CA SER A 206 -2.62 -10.19 -10.57
C SER A 206 -1.84 -11.52 -10.52
N THR A 207 -2.56 -12.63 -10.68
CA THR A 207 -1.98 -13.96 -10.92
C THR A 207 -1.58 -14.22 -12.39
N ALA A 208 -1.70 -13.22 -13.27
CA ALA A 208 -1.51 -13.36 -14.71
C ALA A 208 -0.15 -12.84 -15.23
N GLY A 209 0.85 -12.75 -14.34
CA GLY A 209 2.23 -12.38 -14.70
C GLY A 209 2.41 -10.92 -15.14
N ALA A 210 1.41 -10.06 -14.91
CA ALA A 210 1.44 -8.65 -15.27
C ALA A 210 0.59 -7.81 -14.33
N ILE A 211 0.86 -6.50 -14.29
CA ILE A 211 -0.03 -5.53 -13.67
C ILE A 211 -1.22 -5.30 -14.60
N TYR A 212 -2.42 -5.24 -14.01
CA TYR A 212 -3.65 -4.91 -14.71
C TYR A 212 -4.05 -3.46 -14.40
N ARG A 213 -4.81 -2.85 -15.31
CA ARG A 213 -5.37 -1.51 -15.13
C ARG A 213 -6.89 -1.55 -15.28
N SER A 214 -7.56 -0.65 -14.58
CA SER A 214 -8.97 -0.33 -14.77
C SER A 214 -9.17 1.15 -14.49
N ASP A 215 -10.19 1.73 -15.12
CA ASP A 215 -10.45 3.17 -15.11
C ASP A 215 -11.91 3.43 -14.78
N SER A 216 -12.16 4.51 -14.04
CA SER A 216 -13.46 4.98 -13.61
C SER A 216 -13.64 6.44 -14.04
N ARG A 217 -14.79 6.73 -14.67
CA ARG A 217 -15.19 8.09 -15.07
C ARG A 217 -16.22 8.72 -14.13
N ASP A 218 -16.60 8.00 -13.07
CA ASP A 218 -17.63 8.36 -12.11
C ASP A 218 -17.10 8.32 -10.67
N GLN A 219 -15.83 8.72 -10.50
CA GLN A 219 -15.17 8.90 -9.20
C GLN A 219 -15.08 7.60 -8.37
N GLY A 220 -14.84 6.48 -9.04
CA GLY A 220 -14.61 5.18 -8.41
C GLY A 220 -15.87 4.34 -8.17
N VAL A 221 -17.06 4.82 -8.57
CA VAL A 221 -18.34 4.10 -8.39
C VAL A 221 -18.42 2.88 -9.30
N THR A 222 -18.11 3.03 -10.58
CA THR A 222 -18.01 1.95 -11.55
C THR A 222 -16.65 1.94 -12.25
N TRP A 223 -16.28 0.78 -12.77
CA TRP A 223 -14.96 0.50 -13.30
C TRP A 223 -15.06 -0.18 -14.67
N SER A 224 -14.18 0.19 -15.59
CA SER A 224 -13.99 -0.54 -16.84
C SER A 224 -13.52 -1.97 -16.56
N ALA A 225 -13.75 -2.89 -17.50
CA ALA A 225 -13.18 -4.22 -17.38
C ALA A 225 -11.65 -4.14 -17.27
N ALA A 226 -11.08 -4.87 -16.31
CA ALA A 226 -9.64 -4.85 -16.09
C ALA A 226 -8.90 -5.36 -17.32
N TYR A 227 -7.91 -4.60 -17.78
CA TYR A 227 -7.09 -4.94 -18.94
C TYR A 227 -5.61 -5.05 -18.57
N ARG A 228 -4.93 -5.93 -19.29
CA ARG A 228 -3.52 -6.24 -19.06
C ARG A 228 -2.64 -5.09 -19.56
N THR A 229 -1.69 -4.65 -18.74
CA THR A 229 -0.68 -3.66 -19.16
C THR A 229 0.58 -4.34 -19.73
N THR A 230 1.54 -3.54 -20.18
CA THR A 230 2.88 -4.00 -20.58
C THR A 230 3.82 -4.25 -19.40
N LEU A 231 3.41 -3.91 -18.16
CA LEU A 231 4.22 -4.03 -16.96
C LEU A 231 4.21 -5.48 -16.43
N PRO A 232 5.32 -6.23 -16.48
CA PRO A 232 5.38 -7.58 -15.94
C PRO A 232 5.31 -7.55 -14.40
N ASN A 233 4.65 -8.52 -13.77
CA ASN A 233 4.65 -8.61 -12.30
C ASN A 233 4.45 -10.05 -11.83
N ASN A 234 5.19 -10.43 -10.79
CA ASN A 234 5.25 -11.79 -10.30
C ASN A 234 4.18 -12.10 -9.26
N ASN A 235 3.06 -11.38 -9.32
CA ASN A 235 2.03 -11.39 -8.28
C ASN A 235 2.61 -10.94 -6.93
N SER A 236 3.47 -9.92 -6.95
CA SER A 236 3.94 -9.22 -5.75
C SER A 236 3.20 -7.90 -5.56
N GLY A 237 3.13 -7.43 -4.32
CA GLY A 237 2.52 -6.14 -4.01
C GLY A 237 3.16 -5.00 -4.80
N ILE A 238 2.32 -4.04 -5.20
CA ILE A 238 2.71 -2.79 -5.88
C ILE A 238 2.16 -1.59 -5.08
N ASP A 239 2.73 -0.42 -5.23
CA ASP A 239 2.14 0.84 -4.76
C ASP A 239 2.59 1.97 -5.68
N LEU A 240 1.77 3.02 -5.77
CA LEU A 240 2.00 4.15 -6.67
C LEU A 240 1.79 5.46 -5.93
N ALA A 241 2.60 6.46 -6.25
CA ALA A 241 2.36 7.84 -5.83
C ALA A 241 2.33 8.75 -7.06
N GLN A 242 1.45 9.73 -7.05
CA GLN A 242 1.44 10.82 -8.03
C GLN A 242 2.14 12.03 -7.41
N THR A 243 3.10 12.58 -8.13
CA THR A 243 3.78 13.83 -7.75
C THR A 243 2.88 15.04 -8.02
N GLU A 244 3.20 16.19 -7.44
CA GLU A 244 2.46 17.44 -7.67
C GLU A 244 2.42 17.87 -9.14
N SER A 245 3.42 17.48 -9.94
CA SER A 245 3.46 17.75 -11.39
C SER A 245 2.67 16.73 -12.23
N GLY A 246 2.01 15.75 -11.59
CA GLY A 246 1.21 14.73 -12.25
C GLY A 246 1.99 13.49 -12.70
N VAL A 247 3.32 13.46 -12.52
CA VAL A 247 4.14 12.27 -12.82
C VAL A 247 3.81 11.16 -11.82
N LEU A 248 3.53 9.96 -12.33
CA LEU A 248 3.30 8.75 -11.53
C LEU A 248 4.63 8.07 -11.23
N ALA A 249 4.81 7.62 -9.99
CA ALA A 249 5.92 6.81 -9.54
C ALA A 249 5.40 5.46 -9.01
N LEU A 250 5.65 4.38 -9.74
CA LEU A 250 5.25 3.02 -9.39
C LEU A 250 6.43 2.24 -8.84
N VAL A 251 6.27 1.64 -7.66
CA VAL A 251 7.25 0.72 -7.08
C VAL A 251 6.74 -0.73 -7.14
N TYR A 252 7.51 -1.63 -7.75
CA TYR A 252 7.11 -3.01 -7.99
C TYR A 252 8.29 -3.93 -8.38
N ASN A 253 8.01 -5.24 -8.50
CA ASN A 253 8.94 -6.24 -9.02
C ASN A 253 8.61 -6.57 -10.50
N PRO A 254 9.47 -6.26 -11.48
CA PRO A 254 9.19 -6.38 -12.91
C PRO A 254 9.47 -7.79 -13.46
N VAL A 255 8.87 -8.81 -12.84
CA VAL A 255 9.11 -10.23 -13.17
C VAL A 255 7.83 -10.86 -13.72
N GLY A 256 7.82 -11.32 -14.97
CA GLY A 256 6.61 -11.70 -15.72
C GLY A 256 6.01 -13.08 -15.41
N THR A 257 6.24 -13.62 -14.22
CA THR A 257 5.87 -15.01 -13.87
C THR A 257 5.20 -15.04 -12.51
N ASP A 258 3.97 -15.56 -12.42
CA ASP A 258 3.26 -15.73 -11.15
C ASP A 258 4.12 -16.48 -10.13
N LYS A 259 4.23 -15.93 -8.91
CA LYS A 259 5.09 -16.44 -7.83
C LYS A 259 6.58 -16.57 -8.20
N GLY A 260 7.03 -15.79 -9.19
CA GLY A 260 8.45 -15.62 -9.50
C GLY A 260 9.23 -14.88 -8.40
N PRO A 261 10.55 -14.68 -8.58
CA PRO A 261 11.40 -14.01 -7.60
C PRO A 261 10.94 -12.57 -7.28
N ARG A 262 11.04 -12.17 -6.02
CA ARG A 262 10.75 -10.79 -5.55
C ARG A 262 11.99 -9.89 -5.64
N THR A 263 12.72 -10.00 -6.75
CA THR A 263 13.89 -9.19 -7.10
C THR A 263 14.00 -9.16 -8.64
N PRO A 264 14.38 -8.03 -9.26
CA PRO A 264 14.70 -6.74 -8.64
C PRO A 264 13.47 -6.05 -8.05
N LEU A 265 13.70 -5.04 -7.19
CA LEU A 265 12.69 -4.05 -6.80
C LEU A 265 13.03 -2.73 -7.48
N VAL A 266 12.08 -2.16 -8.23
CA VAL A 266 12.32 -0.95 -9.03
C VAL A 266 11.25 0.10 -8.78
N VAL A 267 11.60 1.36 -9.04
CA VAL A 267 10.65 2.46 -9.26
C VAL A 267 10.63 2.76 -10.76
N ARG A 268 9.45 2.84 -11.35
CA ARG A 268 9.27 3.39 -12.71
C ARG A 268 8.43 4.64 -12.70
N LEU A 269 8.76 5.58 -13.59
CA LEU A 269 8.05 6.86 -13.71
C LEU A 269 7.23 6.92 -15.00
N SER A 270 6.03 7.50 -14.93
CA SER A 270 5.16 7.77 -16.09
C SER A 270 4.71 9.22 -16.09
N ALA A 271 4.99 9.93 -17.18
CA ALA A 271 4.44 11.27 -17.45
C ALA A 271 3.18 11.24 -18.34
N SER A 272 2.78 10.06 -18.79
CA SER A 272 1.72 9.83 -19.77
C SER A 272 0.50 9.17 -19.14
N ASN A 273 0.17 9.53 -17.89
CA ASN A 273 -0.97 8.95 -17.16
C ASN A 273 -0.98 7.40 -17.11
N GLY A 274 0.20 6.77 -17.03
CA GLY A 274 0.34 5.32 -16.91
C GLY A 274 0.41 4.55 -18.24
N GLU A 275 0.36 5.22 -19.39
CA GLU A 275 0.51 4.58 -20.72
C GLU A 275 1.94 4.06 -20.99
N THR A 276 2.97 4.89 -20.75
CA THR A 276 4.39 4.55 -20.90
C THR A 276 5.15 4.76 -19.60
N TRP A 277 6.26 4.03 -19.44
CA TRP A 277 7.05 3.95 -18.21
C TRP A 277 8.54 4.04 -18.53
N ASP A 278 8.99 5.26 -18.84
CA ASP A 278 10.22 5.50 -19.60
C ASP A 278 11.49 5.66 -18.74
N HIS A 279 11.34 5.76 -17.41
CA HIS A 279 12.46 5.87 -16.48
C HIS A 279 12.38 4.79 -15.41
N GLU A 280 13.47 4.06 -15.21
CA GLU A 280 13.59 3.02 -14.18
C GLU A 280 14.73 3.36 -13.21
N LEU A 281 14.44 3.23 -11.92
CA LEU A 281 15.42 3.24 -10.85
C LEU A 281 15.38 1.89 -10.12
N VAL A 282 16.50 1.18 -10.10
CA VAL A 282 16.64 -0.06 -9.33
C VAL A 282 16.94 0.27 -7.88
N LEU A 283 16.08 -0.18 -6.96
CA LEU A 283 16.28 -0.04 -5.51
C LEU A 283 17.06 -1.24 -4.94
N GLU A 284 16.78 -2.43 -5.45
CA GLU A 284 17.46 -3.67 -5.09
C GLU A 284 17.63 -4.56 -6.32
N SER A 285 18.83 -5.09 -6.53
CA SER A 285 19.20 -6.00 -7.63
C SER A 285 19.63 -7.39 -7.17
N GLU A 286 20.07 -7.52 -5.92
CA GLU A 286 20.67 -8.75 -5.42
C GLU A 286 19.63 -9.86 -5.21
N PRO A 287 20.05 -11.13 -5.17
CA PRO A 287 19.17 -12.23 -4.76
C PRO A 287 18.55 -11.98 -3.38
N GLY A 288 17.22 -12.08 -3.27
CA GLY A 288 16.51 -11.85 -2.02
C GLY A 288 15.00 -11.72 -2.21
N GLU A 289 14.32 -11.47 -1.10
CA GLU A 289 12.90 -11.15 -1.08
C GLU A 289 12.69 -9.66 -0.74
N TYR A 290 12.39 -8.84 -1.75
CA TYR A 290 12.06 -7.43 -1.59
C TYR A 290 10.61 -7.19 -1.98
N SER A 291 9.77 -6.95 -0.98
CA SER A 291 8.34 -7.17 -1.14
C SER A 291 7.49 -6.17 -0.40
N TYR A 292 6.24 -6.03 -0.87
CA TYR A 292 5.24 -5.12 -0.32
C TYR A 292 5.74 -3.68 -0.15
N PRO A 293 6.20 -3.04 -1.23
CA PRO A 293 6.71 -1.68 -1.17
C PRO A 293 5.58 -0.65 -0.99
N ALA A 294 5.67 0.32 -0.10
CA ALA A 294 4.80 1.48 -0.05
C ALA A 294 5.58 2.72 -0.52
N ILE A 295 4.93 3.63 -1.24
CA ILE A 295 5.53 4.86 -1.76
C ILE A 295 4.62 6.05 -1.50
N ILE A 296 5.19 7.18 -1.14
CA ILE A 296 4.52 8.48 -1.11
C ILE A 296 5.37 9.53 -1.81
N ALA A 297 4.72 10.53 -2.40
CA ALA A 297 5.36 11.69 -2.98
C ALA A 297 4.99 12.91 -2.14
N GLU A 298 5.97 13.73 -1.80
CA GLU A 298 5.79 14.98 -1.07
C GLU A 298 6.80 15.97 -1.65
N GLN A 299 6.32 17.12 -2.17
CA GLN A 299 7.16 18.08 -2.89
C GLN A 299 7.92 17.39 -4.03
N ASN A 300 9.25 17.57 -4.12
CA ASN A 300 10.12 16.91 -5.09
C ASN A 300 10.73 15.60 -4.57
N ARG A 301 10.17 14.98 -3.54
CA ARG A 301 10.71 13.76 -2.92
C ARG A 301 9.79 12.57 -3.08
N LEU A 302 10.39 11.39 -3.23
CA LEU A 302 9.72 10.10 -3.06
C LEU A 302 10.26 9.44 -1.81
N TYR A 303 9.36 9.00 -0.94
CA TYR A 303 9.69 8.16 0.20
C TYR A 303 9.12 6.78 -0.03
N ILE A 304 9.95 5.76 0.11
CA ILE A 304 9.57 4.38 -0.18
C ILE A 304 9.93 3.53 1.03
N THR A 305 9.04 2.65 1.47
CA THR A 305 9.37 1.56 2.40
C THR A 305 9.08 0.22 1.79
N TYR A 306 9.77 -0.83 2.20
CA TYR A 306 9.48 -2.19 1.76
C TYR A 306 10.01 -3.22 2.75
N THR A 307 9.46 -4.43 2.65
CA THR A 307 9.98 -5.57 3.39
C THR A 307 11.24 -6.10 2.75
N TRP A 308 12.28 -6.26 3.55
CA TRP A 308 13.56 -6.82 3.14
C TRP A 308 13.75 -8.18 3.83
N ASN A 309 13.74 -9.25 3.04
CA ASN A 309 13.93 -10.64 3.45
C ASN A 309 13.06 -11.09 4.64
N ARG A 310 11.88 -10.49 4.81
CA ARG A 310 10.95 -10.75 5.94
C ARG A 310 11.51 -10.43 7.33
N VAL A 311 12.69 -9.80 7.42
CA VAL A 311 13.43 -9.56 8.67
C VAL A 311 13.82 -8.10 8.88
N ARG A 312 13.61 -7.24 7.89
CA ARG A 312 13.81 -5.79 8.00
C ARG A 312 12.73 -5.04 7.24
N ILE A 313 12.54 -3.79 7.63
CA ILE A 313 11.89 -2.79 6.79
C ILE A 313 12.97 -1.78 6.39
N VAL A 314 13.07 -1.51 5.09
CA VAL A 314 13.98 -0.51 4.53
C VAL A 314 13.18 0.74 4.16
N CYS A 315 13.78 1.91 4.31
CA CYS A 315 13.29 3.17 3.77
C CYS A 315 14.28 3.76 2.75
N TRP A 316 13.77 4.17 1.58
CA TRP A 316 14.47 5.06 0.66
C TRP A 316 13.88 6.46 0.71
N SER A 317 14.74 7.47 0.70
CA SER A 317 14.41 8.85 0.37
C SER A 317 15.08 9.21 -0.94
N LEU A 318 14.29 9.59 -1.95
CA LEU A 318 14.77 9.98 -3.28
C LEU A 318 14.39 11.44 -3.53
N THR A 319 15.35 12.25 -3.99
CA THR A 319 15.08 13.62 -4.45
C THR A 319 15.03 13.64 -5.96
N LEU A 320 13.95 14.19 -6.50
CA LEU A 320 13.73 14.40 -7.93
C LEU A 320 14.17 15.80 -8.31
N GLU A 321 14.72 15.92 -9.51
CA GLU A 321 14.94 17.21 -10.18
C GLU A 321 13.58 17.88 -10.42
N THR A 322 13.48 19.16 -10.03
CA THR A 322 12.32 20.03 -10.27
C THR A 322 12.25 20.47 -11.71
#